data_AF-A0A9P6URX0-F1
#
_entry.id   AF-A0A9P6URX0-F1
#
_cell.length_a   1.000
_cell.length_b   1.000
_cell.length_c   1.000
_cell.angle_alpha   90.00
_cell.angle_beta   90.00
_cell.angle_gamma   90.00
#
_symmetry.space_group_name_H-M   'P 1'
#
loop_
_entity.id
_entity.type
_entity.pdbx_description
1 polymer ?
#
loop_
_entity_poly.entity_id
_entity_poly.type
_entity_poly.pdbx_seq_one_letter_code
_entity_poly.pdbx_strand_id
1 'polypeptide(L)'
;MREKDLLTKFLVGNELHDSVTLQQFTQSFPTSYQSSPEIKDLYRVYLNARHQVRGKVRRNIEIEVRRNPFHLDQYHEQQFDHVDGNDDQEYSVATSDDMDIEDIDKHLTLDQAIQELTQAENIFLEEIRQLEAECNEFTQEFQNLDRGMDNIRVPREPAHGVNEEALMKDLQNLITLCDTITESVPSDSSSK
;
A
#
# COMPACT_ATOMS: atom_id res chain seq x y z
N MET A 1 -17.44 -16.99 6.05
CA MET A 1 -16.96 -15.61 6.33
C MET A 1 -16.57 -15.00 4.99
N ARG A 2 -17.15 -13.86 4.57
CA ARG A 2 -16.92 -13.29 3.23
C ARG A 2 -15.50 -12.75 3.12
N GLU A 3 -14.84 -12.91 1.97
CA GLU A 3 -13.46 -12.46 1.73
C GLU A 3 -13.27 -10.96 2.03
N LYS A 4 -14.21 -10.12 1.58
CA LYS A 4 -14.25 -8.69 1.92
C LYS A 4 -14.23 -8.45 3.44
N ASP A 5 -15.03 -9.19 4.19
CA ASP A 5 -15.15 -9.06 5.64
C ASP A 5 -13.86 -9.55 6.33
N LEU A 6 -13.23 -10.60 5.79
CA LEU A 6 -11.92 -11.09 6.24
C LEU A 6 -10.83 -10.05 6.02
N LEU A 7 -10.62 -9.61 4.77
CA LEU A 7 -9.60 -8.63 4.40
C LEU A 7 -9.80 -7.31 5.16
N THR A 8 -11.04 -6.83 5.28
CA THR A 8 -11.34 -5.60 6.02
C THR A 8 -11.01 -5.77 7.50
N LYS A 9 -11.39 -6.89 8.11
CA LYS A 9 -11.12 -7.15 9.53
C LYS A 9 -9.62 -7.25 9.80
N PHE A 10 -8.87 -7.94 8.95
CA PHE A 10 -7.44 -8.16 9.15
C PHE A 10 -6.58 -6.94 8.81
N LEU A 11 -6.85 -6.26 7.70
CA LEU A 11 -6.01 -5.18 7.17
C LEU A 11 -6.44 -3.79 7.65
N VAL A 12 -7.70 -3.63 8.06
CA VAL A 12 -8.26 -2.32 8.47
C VAL A 12 -8.81 -2.35 9.89
N GLY A 13 -9.29 -3.50 10.37
CA GLY A 13 -10.03 -3.64 11.62
C GLY A 13 -9.26 -4.21 12.80
N ASN A 14 -7.99 -4.62 12.65
CA ASN A 14 -7.27 -5.25 13.75
C ASN A 14 -6.86 -4.21 14.81
N GLU A 15 -7.63 -4.18 15.89
CA GLU A 15 -7.42 -3.33 17.08
C GLU A 15 -6.10 -3.65 17.82
N LEU A 16 -5.50 -4.81 17.54
CA LEU A 16 -4.33 -5.33 18.26
C LEU A 16 -3.02 -4.56 18.00
N HIS A 17 -2.95 -3.73 16.96
CA HIS A 17 -1.71 -3.04 16.56
C HIS A 17 -1.81 -1.52 16.41
N ASP A 18 -3.00 -0.91 16.53
CA ASP A 18 -3.28 0.21 15.64
C ASP A 18 -3.94 1.45 16.28
N SER A 19 -3.71 1.70 17.56
CA SER A 19 -3.94 3.04 18.11
C SER A 19 -2.82 3.43 19.06
N VAL A 20 -1.73 3.95 18.50
CA VAL A 20 -0.78 4.75 19.28
C VAL A 20 -1.59 5.90 19.87
N THR A 21 -1.81 5.85 21.18
CA THR A 21 -2.53 6.91 21.89
C THR A 21 -1.70 8.18 21.85
N LEU A 22 -2.31 9.35 22.01
CA LEU A 22 -1.57 10.61 22.08
C LEU A 22 -0.45 10.52 23.14
N GLN A 23 -0.69 9.85 24.27
CA GLN A 23 0.30 9.64 25.32
C GLN A 23 1.50 8.79 24.85
N GLN A 24 1.25 7.69 24.15
CA GLN A 24 2.32 6.85 23.59
C GLN A 24 3.08 7.59 22.48
N PHE A 25 2.38 8.37 21.67
CA PHE A 25 2.99 9.21 20.64
C PHE A 25 3.87 10.31 21.25
N THR A 26 3.43 10.94 22.34
CA THR A 26 4.24 11.91 23.08
C THR A 26 5.48 11.27 23.70
N GLN A 27 5.38 10.04 24.20
CA GLN A 27 6.52 9.30 24.79
C GLN A 27 7.65 9.01 23.79
N SER A 28 7.36 8.98 22.49
CA SER A 28 8.39 8.86 21.44
C SER A 28 9.29 10.10 21.28
N PHE A 29 8.92 11.23 21.89
CA PHE A 29 9.72 12.46 21.83
C PHE A 29 10.61 12.60 23.08
N PRO A 30 11.78 13.27 22.97
CA PRO A 30 12.62 13.56 24.13
C PRO A 30 11.83 14.35 25.18
N THR A 31 12.08 14.08 26.47
CA THR A 31 11.35 14.66 27.63
C THR A 31 11.30 16.19 27.62
N SER A 32 12.32 16.86 27.09
CA SER A 32 12.37 18.32 26.92
C SER A 32 11.30 18.87 25.98
N TYR A 33 10.80 18.07 25.04
CA TYR A 33 9.83 18.49 24.02
C TYR A 33 8.43 17.92 24.24
N GLN A 34 8.26 16.95 25.15
CA GLN A 34 6.97 16.28 25.41
C GLN A 34 5.83 17.22 25.84
N SER A 35 6.16 18.36 26.44
CA SER A 35 5.20 19.40 26.82
C SER A 35 4.86 20.38 25.70
N SER A 36 5.51 20.26 24.52
CA SER A 36 5.27 21.16 23.40
C SER A 36 3.84 20.97 22.85
N PRO A 37 3.09 22.06 22.60
CA PRO A 37 1.78 21.99 21.96
C PRO A 37 1.84 21.42 20.53
N GLU A 38 2.99 21.55 19.85
CA GLU A 38 3.21 21.12 18.47
C GLU A 38 3.11 19.59 18.32
N ILE A 39 3.36 18.83 19.39
CA ILE A 39 3.21 17.37 19.40
C ILE A 39 1.75 16.96 19.13
N LYS A 40 0.78 17.76 19.57
CA LYS A 40 -0.65 17.51 19.30
C LYS A 40 -0.97 17.71 17.83
N ASP A 41 -0.37 18.72 17.20
CA ASP A 41 -0.55 18.98 15.77
C ASP A 41 0.09 17.88 14.93
N LEU A 42 1.31 17.44 15.29
CA LEU A 42 1.98 16.27 14.72
C LEU A 42 1.13 15.01 14.86
N TYR A 43 0.53 14.79 16.03
CA TYR A 43 -0.36 13.65 16.25
C TYR A 43 -1.60 13.71 15.36
N ARG A 44 -2.17 14.90 15.17
CA ARG A 44 -3.31 15.11 14.25
C ARG A 44 -2.92 14.82 12.80
N VAL A 45 -1.74 15.26 12.36
CA VAL A 45 -1.21 14.95 11.03
C VAL A 45 -0.99 13.44 10.87
N TYR A 46 -0.40 12.78 11.86
CA TYR A 46 -0.21 11.33 11.89
C TYR A 46 -1.55 10.58 11.73
N LEU A 47 -2.56 10.96 12.52
CA LEU A 47 -3.89 10.35 12.43
C LEU A 47 -4.51 10.55 11.05
N ASN A 48 -4.42 11.76 10.48
CA ASN A 48 -4.93 12.06 9.14
C ASN A 48 -4.25 11.21 8.07
N ALA A 49 -2.93 11.14 8.06
CA ALA A 49 -2.18 10.30 7.13
C ALA A 49 -2.58 8.83 7.24
N ARG A 50 -2.75 8.34 8.47
CA ARG A 50 -3.21 6.98 8.74
C ARG A 50 -4.64 6.72 8.23
N HIS A 51 -5.56 7.67 8.43
CA HIS A 51 -6.92 7.56 7.88
C HIS A 51 -6.92 7.51 6.35
N GLN A 52 -6.05 8.29 5.69
CA GLN A 52 -5.90 8.24 4.24
C GLN A 52 -5.40 6.88 3.75
N VAL A 53 -4.38 6.31 4.41
CA VAL A 53 -3.86 4.98 4.09
C VAL A 53 -4.95 3.92 4.28
N ARG A 54 -5.67 3.93 5.40
CA ARG A 54 -6.80 3.01 5.64
C ARG A 54 -7.89 3.17 4.58
N GLY A 55 -8.19 4.39 4.16
CA GLY A 55 -9.12 4.66 3.06
C GLY A 55 -8.64 4.08 1.72
N LYS A 56 -7.34 4.15 1.43
CA LYS A 56 -6.73 3.52 0.25
C LYS A 56 -6.81 2.01 0.31
N VAL A 57 -6.46 1.40 1.45
CA VAL A 57 -6.55 -0.04 1.65
C VAL A 57 -7.99 -0.54 1.48
N ARG A 58 -9.00 0.17 2.02
CA ARG A 58 -10.41 -0.17 1.80
C ARG A 58 -10.79 -0.19 0.31
N ARG A 59 -10.42 0.86 -0.44
CA ARG A 59 -10.67 0.91 -1.89
C ARG A 59 -9.97 -0.23 -2.63
N ASN A 60 -8.74 -0.56 -2.24
CA ASN A 60 -8.02 -1.67 -2.86
C ASN A 60 -8.67 -3.03 -2.55
N ILE A 61 -9.18 -3.23 -1.34
CA ILE A 61 -9.96 -4.44 -0.99
C ILE A 61 -11.21 -4.54 -1.88
N GLU A 62 -11.90 -3.43 -2.14
CA GLU A 62 -13.07 -3.43 -3.04
C GLU A 62 -12.72 -3.78 -4.48
N ILE A 63 -11.56 -3.32 -4.97
CA ILE A 63 -11.06 -3.67 -6.30
C ILE A 63 -10.69 -5.16 -6.35
N GLU A 64 -9.98 -5.66 -5.35
CA GLU A 64 -9.50 -7.04 -5.30
C GLU A 64 -10.66 -8.04 -5.24
N VAL A 65 -11.68 -7.75 -4.43
CA VAL A 65 -12.89 -8.58 -4.32
C VAL A 65 -13.68 -8.61 -5.63
N ARG A 66 -13.61 -7.55 -6.45
CA ARG A 66 -14.19 -7.53 -7.81
C ARG A 66 -13.33 -8.25 -8.84
N ARG A 67 -12.01 -8.28 -8.64
CA ARG A 67 -11.06 -8.96 -9.51
C ARG A 67 -11.11 -10.48 -9.34
N ASN A 68 -11.49 -10.97 -8.15
CA ASN A 68 -11.59 -12.40 -7.89
C ASN A 68 -12.78 -13.03 -8.67
N PRO A 69 -12.52 -13.89 -9.68
CA PRO A 69 -13.56 -14.44 -10.56
C PRO A 69 -14.54 -15.38 -9.83
N PHE A 70 -14.15 -15.92 -8.66
CA PHE A 70 -15.02 -16.80 -7.86
C PHE A 70 -16.12 -16.07 -7.09
N HIS A 71 -16.16 -14.73 -7.14
CA HIS A 71 -17.16 -13.91 -6.43
C HIS A 71 -18.08 -13.09 -7.35
N LEU A 72 -17.94 -13.20 -8.67
CA LEU A 72 -18.79 -12.50 -9.64
C LEU A 72 -20.27 -12.94 -9.60
N ASP A 73 -20.55 -14.19 -9.22
CA ASP A 73 -21.93 -14.72 -9.11
C ASP A 73 -22.74 -14.04 -7.99
N GLN A 74 -22.10 -13.58 -6.91
CA GLN A 74 -22.79 -13.08 -5.73
C GLN A 74 -23.11 -11.59 -5.76
N TYR A 75 -22.46 -10.81 -6.63
CA TYR A 75 -22.74 -9.37 -6.77
C TYR A 75 -23.86 -9.07 -7.76
N HIS A 76 -24.25 -10.04 -8.59
CA HIS A 76 -25.40 -9.90 -9.48
C HIS A 76 -26.74 -10.04 -8.75
N GLU A 77 -26.82 -10.81 -7.65
CA GLU A 77 -28.07 -10.97 -6.89
C GLU A 77 -28.45 -9.74 -6.04
N GLN A 78 -27.52 -8.85 -5.69
CA GLN A 78 -27.81 -7.70 -4.79
C GLN A 78 -28.06 -6.37 -5.50
N GLN A 79 -27.83 -6.27 -6.82
CA GLN A 79 -28.02 -5.00 -7.55
C GLN A 79 -29.34 -4.91 -8.32
N PHE A 80 -30.15 -5.97 -8.37
CA PHE A 80 -31.43 -5.97 -9.08
C PHE A 80 -32.68 -5.79 -8.19
N ASP A 81 -32.53 -5.58 -6.87
CA ASP A 81 -33.68 -5.45 -5.95
C ASP A 81 -34.11 -4.00 -5.64
N HIS A 82 -33.69 -3.04 -6.45
CA HIS A 82 -34.18 -1.65 -6.37
C HIS A 82 -34.86 -1.22 -7.67
N VAL A 83 -35.97 -1.88 -7.99
CA VAL A 83 -37.01 -1.36 -8.88
C VAL A 83 -38.38 -1.60 -8.25
N ASP A 84 -38.89 -0.55 -7.59
CA ASP A 84 -40.28 -0.13 -7.43
C ASP A 84 -41.41 -1.19 -7.38
N GLY A 85 -42.07 -1.32 -6.22
CA GLY A 85 -43.26 -2.14 -6.06
C GLY A 85 -43.72 -2.34 -4.61
N ASN A 86 -44.47 -1.37 -4.11
CA ASN A 86 -45.34 -1.38 -2.93
C ASN A 86 -45.93 -2.77 -2.54
N ASP A 87 -45.55 -3.34 -1.39
CA ASP A 87 -46.46 -4.05 -0.47
C ASP A 87 -45.78 -4.40 0.87
N ASP A 88 -46.56 -4.31 1.94
CA ASP A 88 -46.20 -4.59 3.33
C ASP A 88 -45.75 -6.04 3.56
N GLN A 89 -44.52 -6.28 4.04
CA GLN A 89 -44.24 -7.52 4.80
C GLN A 89 -43.02 -7.43 5.74
N GLU A 90 -43.37 -7.22 7.01
CA GLU A 90 -42.82 -7.79 8.25
C GLU A 90 -41.43 -8.47 8.20
N TYR A 91 -40.50 -7.88 8.93
CA TYR A 91 -39.21 -8.48 9.32
C TYR A 91 -39.41 -9.77 10.14
N SER A 92 -39.06 -10.93 9.57
CA SER A 92 -38.81 -12.14 10.37
C SER A 92 -37.32 -12.48 10.34
N VAL A 93 -36.64 -12.13 11.43
CA VAL A 93 -35.36 -12.73 11.83
C VAL A 93 -35.64 -14.19 12.21
N ALA A 94 -35.12 -15.14 11.42
CA ALA A 94 -35.10 -16.55 11.78
C ALA A 94 -33.67 -17.08 11.70
N THR A 95 -33.03 -17.08 12.87
CA THR A 95 -31.90 -17.96 13.19
C THR A 95 -32.45 -19.36 13.49
N SER A 96 -32.16 -20.34 12.64
CA SER A 96 -32.17 -21.81 12.90
C SER A 96 -31.61 -22.44 11.62
N ASP A 97 -30.34 -22.83 11.57
CA ASP A 97 -29.88 -24.18 11.96
C ASP A 97 -30.70 -25.28 11.27
N ASP A 98 -30.48 -25.44 9.97
CA ASP A 98 -30.70 -26.69 9.25
C ASP A 98 -29.65 -26.77 8.14
N MET A 99 -28.61 -27.57 8.36
CA MET A 99 -27.65 -27.92 7.32
C MET A 99 -28.24 -29.09 6.52
N ASP A 100 -29.04 -28.76 5.52
CA ASP A 100 -29.31 -29.67 4.41
C ASP A 100 -28.03 -29.77 3.57
N ILE A 101 -27.23 -30.79 3.89
CA ILE A 101 -26.21 -31.35 3.03
C ILE A 101 -26.95 -32.16 1.96
N GLU A 102 -27.57 -31.47 1.01
CA GLU A 102 -27.86 -32.05 -0.30
C GLU A 102 -26.95 -31.35 -1.30
N ASP A 103 -26.07 -32.16 -1.89
CA ASP A 103 -25.37 -31.89 -3.13
C ASP A 103 -26.35 -31.31 -4.16
N ILE A 104 -26.51 -29.99 -4.19
CA ILE A 104 -26.91 -29.31 -5.41
C ILE A 104 -25.65 -29.27 -6.25
N ASP A 105 -25.38 -30.42 -6.88
CA ASP A 105 -24.76 -30.48 -8.18
C ASP A 105 -25.53 -29.49 -9.05
N LYS A 106 -25.04 -28.24 -9.08
CA LYS A 106 -25.48 -27.19 -9.99
C LYS A 106 -24.99 -27.65 -11.36
N HIS A 107 -25.62 -28.67 -11.89
CA HIS A 107 -25.46 -29.09 -13.27
C HIS A 107 -25.96 -27.92 -14.11
N LEU A 108 -25.03 -27.03 -14.46
CA LEU A 108 -25.27 -26.00 -15.44
C LEU A 108 -25.86 -26.66 -16.67
N THR A 109 -26.95 -26.09 -17.17
CA THR A 109 -27.42 -26.48 -18.50
C THR A 109 -26.29 -26.24 -19.49
N LEU A 110 -26.20 -27.05 -20.55
CA LEU A 110 -25.11 -26.95 -21.52
C LEU A 110 -24.94 -25.51 -22.05
N ASP A 111 -26.04 -24.80 -22.27
CA ASP A 111 -26.01 -23.40 -22.73
C ASP A 111 -25.42 -22.45 -21.68
N GLN A 112 -25.74 -22.64 -20.40
CA GLN A 112 -25.16 -21.85 -19.32
C GLN A 112 -23.67 -22.17 -19.13
N ALA A 113 -23.29 -23.45 -19.23
CA ALA A 113 -21.88 -23.85 -19.17
C ALA A 113 -21.08 -23.27 -20.34
N ILE A 114 -21.64 -23.27 -21.56
CA ILE A 114 -21.02 -22.64 -22.72
C ILE A 114 -20.86 -21.12 -22.51
N GLN A 115 -21.88 -20.46 -21.95
CA GLN A 115 -21.83 -19.04 -21.67
C GLN A 115 -20.75 -18.70 -20.64
N GLU A 116 -20.67 -19.46 -19.55
CA GLU A 116 -19.63 -19.27 -18.52
C GLU A 116 -18.23 -19.55 -19.08
N LEU A 117 -18.05 -20.61 -19.85
CA LEU A 117 -16.77 -20.93 -20.49
C LEU A 117 -16.35 -19.84 -21.49
N THR A 118 -17.29 -19.29 -22.25
CA THR A 118 -17.03 -18.19 -23.20
C THR A 118 -16.64 -16.91 -22.45
N GLN A 119 -17.29 -16.64 -21.32
CA GLN A 119 -16.94 -15.49 -20.48
C GLN A 119 -15.55 -15.67 -19.85
N ALA A 120 -15.26 -16.85 -19.31
CA ALA A 120 -13.95 -17.19 -18.75
C ALA A 120 -12.84 -17.11 -19.81
N GLU A 121 -13.10 -17.61 -21.03
CA GLU A 121 -12.17 -17.50 -22.16
C GLU A 121 -11.82 -16.05 -22.47
N ASN A 122 -12.83 -15.17 -22.57
CA ASN A 122 -12.61 -13.75 -22.85
C ASN A 122 -11.80 -13.07 -21.74
N ILE A 123 -12.09 -13.39 -20.47
CA ILE A 123 -11.35 -12.85 -19.33
C ILE A 123 -9.88 -13.29 -19.39
N PHE A 124 -9.62 -14.58 -19.62
CA PHE A 124 -8.24 -15.07 -19.70
C PHE A 124 -7.49 -14.51 -20.91
N LEU A 125 -8.16 -14.32 -22.05
CA LEU A 125 -7.54 -13.68 -23.22
C LEU A 125 -7.15 -12.23 -22.94
N GLU A 126 -7.98 -11.49 -22.21
CA GLU A 126 -7.66 -10.12 -21.82
C GLU A 126 -6.53 -10.06 -20.80
N GLU A 127 -6.52 -10.97 -19.82
CA GLU A 127 -5.43 -11.09 -18.84
C GLU A 127 -4.11 -11.49 -19.50
N ILE A 128 -4.10 -12.43 -20.45
CA ILE A 128 -2.91 -12.79 -21.23
C ILE A 128 -2.39 -11.57 -21.99
N ARG A 129 -3.26 -10.81 -22.67
CA ARG A 129 -2.85 -9.59 -23.37
C ARG A 129 -2.25 -8.55 -22.44
N GLN A 130 -2.83 -8.38 -21.25
CA GLN A 130 -2.30 -7.46 -20.26
C GLN A 130 -0.91 -7.92 -19.78
N LEU A 131 -0.75 -9.20 -19.44
CA LEU A 131 0.53 -9.77 -19.03
C LEU A 131 1.59 -9.67 -20.13
N GLU A 132 1.22 -9.87 -21.40
CA GLU A 132 2.13 -9.68 -22.54
C GLU A 132 2.58 -8.22 -22.66
N ALA A 133 1.66 -7.26 -22.45
CA ALA A 133 2.00 -5.84 -22.45
C ALA A 133 2.94 -5.47 -21.31
N GLU A 134 2.65 -5.92 -20.08
CA GLU A 134 3.50 -5.70 -18.91
C GLU A 134 4.89 -6.36 -19.06
N CYS A 135 4.96 -7.58 -19.61
CA CYS A 135 6.24 -8.24 -19.91
C CYS A 135 7.06 -7.45 -20.94
N ASN A 136 6.41 -6.90 -21.96
CA ASN A 136 7.07 -6.09 -22.98
C ASN A 136 7.58 -4.76 -22.41
N GLU A 137 6.78 -4.10 -21.57
CA GLU A 137 7.18 -2.88 -20.85
C GLU A 137 8.41 -3.17 -19.96
N PHE A 138 8.34 -4.21 -19.14
CA PHE A 138 9.44 -4.62 -18.27
C PHE A 138 10.71 -4.95 -19.06
N THR A 139 10.58 -5.62 -20.21
CA THR A 139 11.73 -5.92 -21.08
C THR A 139 12.35 -4.64 -21.66
N GLN A 140 11.53 -3.65 -22.03
CA GLN A 140 12.03 -2.36 -22.51
C GLN A 140 12.74 -1.58 -21.40
N GLU A 141 12.20 -1.58 -20.17
CA GLU A 141 12.87 -0.97 -19.01
C GLU A 141 14.22 -1.62 -18.75
N PHE A 142 14.29 -2.95 -18.78
CA PHE A 142 15.54 -3.68 -18.60
C PHE A 142 16.57 -3.34 -19.69
N GLN A 143 16.15 -3.28 -20.95
CA GLN A 143 17.04 -2.87 -22.05
C GLN A 143 17.51 -1.42 -21.92
N ASN A 144 16.66 -0.53 -21.41
CA ASN A 144 17.04 0.86 -21.15
C ASN A 144 18.04 0.96 -19.99
N LEU A 145 17.85 0.16 -18.95
CA LEU A 145 18.81 0.06 -17.83
C LEU A 145 20.16 -0.49 -18.29
N ASP A 146 20.16 -1.56 -19.08
CA ASP A 146 21.36 -2.19 -19.62
C ASP A 146 22.17 -1.20 -20.49
N ARG A 147 21.50 -0.47 -21.39
CA ARG A 147 22.12 0.62 -22.16
C ARG A 147 22.60 1.77 -21.26
N GLY A 148 21.89 2.05 -20.17
CA GLY A 148 22.31 3.02 -19.17
C GLY A 148 23.61 2.60 -18.47
N MET A 149 23.75 1.31 -18.18
CA MET A 149 24.94 0.73 -17.55
C MET A 149 26.13 0.61 -18.51
N ASP A 150 25.90 0.39 -19.81
CA ASP A 150 26.96 0.41 -20.83
C ASP A 150 27.69 1.77 -20.91
N ASN A 151 27.01 2.86 -20.55
CA ASN A 151 27.61 4.19 -20.48
C ASN A 151 28.39 4.45 -19.19
N ILE A 152 28.26 3.59 -18.17
CA ILE A 152 29.02 3.68 -16.93
C ILE A 152 30.39 3.03 -17.16
N ARG A 153 31.29 3.82 -17.75
CA ARG A 153 32.69 3.43 -17.87
C ARG A 153 33.35 3.58 -16.51
N VAL A 154 33.42 2.49 -15.75
CA VAL A 154 34.22 2.43 -14.51
C VAL A 154 35.69 2.69 -14.90
N PRO A 155 36.33 3.76 -14.42
CA PRO A 155 37.75 3.98 -14.70
C PRO A 155 38.55 2.80 -14.17
N ARG A 156 39.23 2.08 -15.06
CA ARG A 156 40.04 0.89 -14.73
C ARG A 156 41.40 1.27 -14.12
N GLU A 157 41.75 2.56 -14.11
CA GLU A 157 43.03 3.05 -13.61
C GLU A 157 42.81 3.98 -12.41
N PRO A 158 43.56 3.82 -11.30
CA PRO A 158 43.59 4.83 -10.25
C PRO A 158 44.12 6.11 -10.88
N ALA A 159 43.40 7.22 -10.73
CA ALA A 159 43.71 8.51 -11.33
C ALA A 159 45.18 8.92 -11.09
N HIS A 160 46.07 8.60 -12.04
CA HIS A 160 47.42 9.15 -12.10
C HIS A 160 47.28 10.60 -12.54
N GLY A 161 47.25 11.49 -11.54
CA GLY A 161 47.06 12.92 -11.77
C GLY A 161 46.37 13.65 -10.62
N VAL A 162 45.76 12.93 -9.67
CA VAL A 162 45.39 13.54 -8.39
C VAL A 162 46.67 13.72 -7.61
N ASN A 163 47.18 14.95 -7.58
CA ASN A 163 48.31 15.30 -6.73
C ASN A 163 47.83 15.12 -5.28
N GLU A 164 48.20 13.98 -4.68
CA GLU A 164 47.72 13.52 -3.37
C GLU A 164 47.91 14.58 -2.29
N GLU A 165 48.96 15.39 -2.44
CA GLU A 165 49.27 16.55 -1.60
C GLU A 165 48.24 17.69 -1.74
N ALA A 166 47.74 17.95 -2.95
CA ALA A 166 46.67 18.93 -3.18
C ALA A 166 45.33 18.43 -2.63
N LEU A 167 45.03 17.13 -2.81
CA LEU A 167 43.82 16.52 -2.26
C LEU A 167 43.83 16.53 -0.72
N MET A 168 44.96 16.18 -0.09
CA MET A 168 45.11 16.26 1.36
C MET A 168 44.97 17.69 1.87
N LYS A 169 45.52 18.67 1.16
CA LYS A 169 45.39 20.09 1.51
C LYS A 169 43.94 20.57 1.43
N ASP A 170 43.20 20.17 0.39
CA ASP A 170 41.80 20.52 0.23
C ASP A 170 40.92 19.86 1.29
N LEU A 171 41.20 18.60 1.65
CA LEU A 171 40.54 17.92 2.76
C LEU A 171 40.85 18.60 4.11
N GLN A 172 42.09 19.03 4.36
CA GLN A 172 42.45 19.78 5.56
C GLN A 172 41.75 21.14 5.63
N ASN A 173 41.63 21.85 4.51
CA ASN A 173 40.90 23.11 4.41
C ASN A 173 39.41 22.90 4.71
N LEU A 174 38.82 21.81 4.21
CA LEU A 174 37.43 21.47 4.49
C LEU A 174 37.21 21.15 5.98
N ILE A 175 38.13 20.40 6.60
CA ILE A 175 38.09 20.10 8.03
C ILE A 175 38.18 21.39 8.85
N THR A 176 39.14 22.27 8.54
CA THR A 176 39.26 23.56 9.25
C THR A 176 38.04 24.45 9.07
N LEU A 177 37.43 24.46 7.87
CA LEU A 177 36.18 25.19 7.64
C LEU A 177 35.05 24.64 8.52
N CYS A 178 34.90 23.31 8.58
CA CYS A 178 33.91 22.66 9.43
C CYS A 178 34.14 22.96 10.92
N ASP A 179 35.39 22.91 11.39
CA ASP A 179 35.76 23.24 12.77
C ASP A 179 35.48 24.71 13.11
N THR A 180 35.72 25.62 12.16
CA THR A 180 35.41 27.05 12.35
C THR A 180 33.89 27.29 12.40
N ILE A 181 33.12 26.52 11.62
CA ILE A 181 31.65 26.59 11.63
C ILE A 181 31.09 26.03 12.94
N THR A 182 31.66 24.96 13.49
CA THR A 182 31.24 24.40 14.79
C THR A 182 31.69 25.23 15.98
N GLU A 183 32.85 25.89 15.91
CA GLU A 183 33.30 26.83 16.96
C GLU A 183 32.58 28.18 16.92
N SER A 184 32.06 28.61 15.75
CA SER A 184 31.29 29.85 15.60
C SER A 184 29.80 29.72 15.95
N VAL A 185 29.32 28.53 16.34
CA VAL A 185 28.03 28.40 17.03
C VAL A 185 28.23 28.85 18.48
N PRO A 186 27.69 30.01 18.91
CA PRO A 186 27.81 30.42 20.29
C PRO A 186 27.08 29.39 21.15
N SER A 187 27.84 28.76 22.05
CA SER A 187 27.31 28.07 23.23
C SER A 187 26.68 29.11 24.15
N ASP A 188 25.49 29.56 23.78
CA ASP A 188 24.63 30.33 24.66
C ASP A 188 24.08 29.36 25.73
N SER A 189 24.87 29.17 26.78
CA SER A 189 24.40 29.02 28.16
C SER A 189 25.53 28.61 29.10
N SER A 190 26.15 29.60 29.74
CA SER A 190 26.53 29.43 31.14
C SER A 190 26.36 30.74 31.91
N SER A 191 25.71 30.60 33.07
CA SER A 191 25.62 31.54 34.21
C SER A 191 24.44 32.52 34.26
N LYS A 192 23.32 32.09 34.87
CA LYS A 192 23.02 32.31 36.30
C LYS A 192 21.73 31.62 36.73
#